data_AF-A0A1H6M3G0-F1
#
_entry.id   AF-A0A1H6M3G0-F1
#
_cell.length_a   1.000
_cell.length_b   1.000
_cell.length_c   1.000
_cell.angle_alpha   90.00
_cell.angle_beta   90.00
_cell.angle_gamma   90.00
#
_symmetry.space_group_name_H-M   'P 1'
#
loop_
_entity.id
_entity.type
_entity.pdbx_description
1 polymer ?
#
loop_
_entity_poly.entity_id
_entity_poly.type
_entity_poly.pdbx_seq_one_letter_code
_entity_poly.pdbx_strand_id
1 'polypeptide(L)'
;MLLLSTVFSSYAQEKNDGLPYPDLIPILENGLYGYCDKDKNIIIEPQFEGAAFFGEDLDFLDIKVPKKKIFGSSAYATVWQDGQRMRIDKKGNVVYQYNPDDFNEIRPKESINASIKQSYEKFQDDQTRLWGGARYSYKRGVDSCTIQYS
;
A
#
# COMPACT_ATOMS: atom_id res chain seq x y z
N MET A 1 -3.52 -42.96 40.76
CA MET A 1 -3.41 -41.57 40.30
C MET A 1 -1.96 -41.35 39.87
N LEU A 2 -1.67 -41.32 38.57
CA LEU A 2 -0.39 -40.89 38.01
C LEU A 2 -0.70 -40.32 36.62
N LEU A 3 -0.65 -38.99 36.54
CA LEU A 3 -0.91 -38.19 35.36
C LEU A 3 0.27 -38.33 34.39
N LEU A 4 0.00 -38.84 33.19
CA LEU A 4 0.92 -38.74 32.06
C LEU A 4 0.94 -37.28 31.60
N SER A 5 1.88 -36.50 32.12
CA SER A 5 2.14 -35.14 31.66
C SER A 5 2.86 -35.20 30.31
N THR A 6 2.12 -35.05 29.22
CA THR A 6 2.72 -34.81 27.91
C THR A 6 3.35 -33.42 27.92
N VAL A 7 4.66 -33.39 27.82
CA VAL A 7 5.44 -32.19 27.49
C VAL A 7 4.93 -31.68 26.14
N PHE A 8 4.21 -30.56 26.16
CA PHE A 8 3.99 -29.78 24.95
C PHE A 8 5.35 -29.18 24.59
N SER A 9 6.06 -29.85 23.67
CA SER A 9 7.20 -29.26 22.99
C SER A 9 6.68 -28.00 22.30
N SER A 10 6.90 -26.85 22.92
CA SER A 10 6.62 -25.56 22.31
C SER A 10 7.59 -25.44 21.14
N TYR A 11 7.11 -25.71 19.93
CA TYR A 11 7.84 -25.33 18.73
C TYR A 11 7.92 -23.81 18.72
N ALA A 12 9.00 -23.26 19.28
CA ALA A 12 9.44 -21.93 18.91
C ALA A 12 9.83 -22.03 17.43
N GLN A 13 8.98 -21.53 16.54
CA GLN A 13 9.34 -21.43 15.13
C GLN A 13 10.52 -20.45 15.01
N GLU A 14 11.65 -20.96 14.53
CA GLU A 14 12.83 -20.17 14.22
C GLU A 14 12.52 -19.13 13.14
N LYS A 15 12.89 -17.88 13.39
CA LYS A 15 12.83 -16.76 12.44
C LYS A 15 13.66 -17.11 11.21
N ASN A 16 13.01 -17.34 10.08
CA ASN A 16 13.67 -17.37 8.78
C ASN A 16 13.81 -15.94 8.27
N ASP A 17 15.03 -15.41 8.33
CA ASP A 17 15.47 -14.20 7.65
C ASP A 17 15.55 -14.50 6.15
N GLY A 18 14.72 -13.86 5.30
CA GLY A 18 14.84 -14.14 3.86
C GLY A 18 13.95 -13.42 2.84
N LEU A 19 12.96 -12.63 3.25
CA LEU A 19 12.25 -11.72 2.35
C LEU A 19 12.21 -10.34 3.01
N PRO A 20 12.65 -9.25 2.33
CA PRO A 20 12.52 -7.91 2.86
C PRO A 20 11.04 -7.53 2.81
N TYR A 21 10.31 -7.90 3.86
CA TYR A 21 8.95 -7.39 4.04
C TYR A 21 9.02 -5.88 4.23
N PRO A 22 8.13 -5.11 3.58
CA PRO A 22 8.02 -3.68 3.82
C PRO A 22 7.81 -3.39 5.31
N ASP A 23 8.45 -2.34 5.83
CA ASP A 23 8.31 -1.93 7.23
C ASP A 23 6.85 -1.69 7.64
N LEU A 24 6.08 -1.12 6.71
CA LEU A 24 4.66 -0.82 6.88
C LEU A 24 3.86 -1.43 5.74
N ILE A 25 2.85 -2.20 6.10
CA ILE A 25 1.98 -2.95 5.19
C ILE A 25 0.58 -2.32 5.27
N PRO A 26 -0.04 -1.98 4.13
CA PRO A 26 -1.42 -1.50 4.12
C PRO A 26 -2.38 -2.51 4.75
N ILE A 27 -3.28 -2.01 5.60
CA ILE A 27 -4.39 -2.78 6.15
C ILE A 27 -5.71 -2.15 5.72
N LEU A 28 -6.74 -2.97 5.54
CA LEU A 28 -8.08 -2.52 5.15
C LEU A 28 -9.09 -2.91 6.23
N GLU A 29 -9.67 -1.92 6.90
CA GLU A 29 -10.72 -2.10 7.89
C GLU A 29 -11.87 -1.12 7.64
N ASN A 30 -13.11 -1.62 7.70
CA ASN A 30 -14.32 -0.81 7.48
C ASN A 30 -14.34 0.01 6.18
N GLY A 31 -13.65 -0.48 5.14
CA GLY A 31 -13.58 0.19 3.84
C GLY A 31 -12.51 1.28 3.73
N LEU A 32 -11.71 1.49 4.77
CA LEU A 32 -10.61 2.45 4.79
C LEU A 32 -9.26 1.75 4.99
N TYR A 33 -8.22 2.36 4.44
CA TYR A 33 -6.85 1.91 4.53
C TYR A 33 -6.08 2.61 5.64
N GLY A 34 -5.29 1.82 6.36
CA GLY A 34 -4.27 2.25 7.30
C GLY A 34 -2.97 1.49 7.06
N TYR A 35 -2.08 1.48 8.03
CA TYR A 35 -0.82 0.72 7.95
C TYR A 35 -0.51 0.01 9.26
N CYS A 36 -0.03 -1.23 9.17
CA CYS A 36 0.49 -1.97 10.30
C CYS A 36 1.96 -2.33 10.10
N ASP A 37 2.67 -2.58 11.20
CA ASP A 37 3.98 -3.23 11.15
C ASP A 37 3.84 -4.75 10.90
N LYS A 38 4.98 -5.44 10.81
CA LYS A 38 5.06 -6.90 10.61
C LYS A 38 4.40 -7.72 11.73
N ASP A 39 4.31 -7.16 12.92
CA ASP A 39 3.71 -7.78 14.11
C ASP A 39 2.20 -7.47 14.20
N LYS A 40 1.65 -6.81 13.16
CA LYS A 40 0.25 -6.40 13.00
C LYS A 40 -0.19 -5.31 13.99
N ASN A 41 0.75 -4.59 14.59
CA ASN A 41 0.43 -3.39 15.35
C ASN A 41 0.02 -2.29 14.36
N ILE A 42 -1.13 -1.66 14.60
CA ILE A 42 -1.57 -0.53 13.78
C ILE A 42 -0.68 0.66 14.09
N ILE A 43 -0.01 1.19 13.07
CA ILE A 43 0.85 2.37 13.16
C ILE A 43 0.11 3.60 12.64
N ILE A 44 -0.70 3.41 11.60
CA ILE A 44 -1.58 4.44 11.04
C ILE A 44 -2.98 3.85 10.99
N GLU A 45 -3.91 4.46 11.74
CA GLU A 45 -5.30 4.01 11.77
C GLU A 45 -5.94 4.08 10.37
N PRO A 46 -6.82 3.11 10.04
CA PRO A 46 -7.61 3.13 8.82
C PRO A 46 -8.39 4.44 8.65
N GLN A 47 -7.96 5.26 7.70
CA GLN A 47 -8.55 6.59 7.47
C GLN A 47 -8.50 7.05 6.00
N PHE A 48 -7.84 6.29 5.12
CA PHE A 48 -7.69 6.64 3.70
C PHE A 48 -8.60 5.80 2.81
N GLU A 49 -9.13 6.35 1.73
CA GLU A 49 -9.91 5.60 0.72
C GLU A 49 -9.03 4.63 -0.10
N GLY A 50 -7.73 4.92 -0.19
CA GLY A 50 -6.74 4.07 -0.86
C GLY A 50 -5.34 4.27 -0.30
N ALA A 51 -4.51 3.23 -0.37
CA ALA A 51 -3.14 3.25 0.12
C ALA A 51 -2.24 2.32 -0.71
N ALA A 52 -1.08 2.83 -1.12
CA ALA A 52 0.01 2.05 -1.69
C ALA A 52 1.05 1.71 -0.60
N PHE A 53 1.97 0.80 -0.90
CA PHE A 53 3.14 0.59 -0.04
C PHE A 53 4.02 1.84 0.05
N PHE A 54 4.79 1.93 1.14
CA PHE A 54 5.95 2.82 1.19
C PHE A 54 6.94 2.38 0.12
N GLY A 55 7.25 3.28 -0.81
CA GLY A 55 7.93 2.91 -2.04
C GLY A 55 8.20 4.10 -2.95
N GLU A 56 9.11 3.89 -3.89
CA GLU A 56 9.48 4.92 -4.85
C GLU A 56 8.32 5.26 -5.78
N ASP A 57 8.25 6.52 -6.19
CA ASP A 57 7.24 7.04 -7.10
C ASP A 57 7.94 7.77 -8.26
N LEU A 58 7.93 7.12 -9.42
CA LEU A 58 8.69 7.56 -10.59
C LEU A 58 8.17 8.87 -11.18
N ASP A 59 6.93 9.28 -10.86
CA ASP A 59 6.39 10.55 -11.34
C ASP A 59 7.23 11.74 -10.81
N PHE A 60 7.86 11.61 -9.64
CA PHE A 60 8.73 12.64 -9.05
C PHE A 60 10.10 12.80 -9.74
N LEU A 61 10.44 11.93 -10.69
CA LEU A 61 11.64 12.12 -11.51
C LEU A 61 11.51 13.33 -12.44
N ASP A 62 10.28 13.63 -12.89
CA ASP A 62 9.97 14.69 -13.86
C ASP A 62 9.38 15.96 -13.19
N ILE A 63 9.63 16.16 -11.89
CA ILE A 63 9.11 17.31 -11.13
C ILE A 63 9.85 18.63 -11.45
N LYS A 64 9.12 19.73 -11.71
CA LYS A 64 9.65 21.09 -11.93
C LYS A 64 10.35 21.65 -10.71
N VAL A 65 9.80 21.36 -9.52
CA VAL A 65 10.26 21.94 -8.25
C VAL A 65 11.25 20.99 -7.57
N PRO A 66 12.58 21.25 -7.59
CA PRO A 66 13.58 20.28 -7.16
C PRO A 66 13.43 19.84 -5.70
N LYS A 67 12.96 20.75 -4.83
CA LYS A 67 12.73 20.46 -3.41
C LYS A 67 11.65 19.42 -3.17
N LYS A 68 10.71 19.24 -4.11
CA LYS A 68 9.61 18.28 -4.00
C LYS A 68 9.99 16.88 -4.50
N LYS A 69 11.13 16.72 -5.18
CA LYS A 69 11.66 15.42 -5.65
C LYS A 69 11.82 14.39 -4.51
N ILE A 70 12.11 14.87 -3.29
CA ILE A 70 12.29 14.01 -2.11
C ILE A 70 11.07 13.11 -1.84
N PHE A 71 9.86 13.58 -2.17
CA PHE A 71 8.62 12.86 -1.89
C PHE A 71 8.44 11.63 -2.79
N GLY A 72 9.25 11.49 -3.85
CA GLY A 72 9.32 10.30 -4.69
C GLY A 72 10.15 9.15 -4.12
N SER A 73 10.83 9.34 -2.98
CA SER A 73 11.60 8.27 -2.34
C SER A 73 10.71 7.24 -1.64
N SER A 74 11.27 6.07 -1.34
CA SER A 74 10.64 5.00 -0.57
C SER A 74 10.34 5.34 0.90
N ALA A 75 10.76 6.52 1.37
CA ALA A 75 10.40 7.02 2.69
C ALA A 75 8.92 7.39 2.83
N TYR A 76 8.20 7.48 1.71
CA TYR A 76 6.81 7.91 1.68
C TYR A 76 5.92 6.89 0.96
N ALA A 77 4.63 6.91 1.28
CA ALA A 77 3.60 6.13 0.61
C ALA A 77 2.60 7.03 -0.07
N THR A 78 2.00 6.55 -1.16
CA THR A 78 0.87 7.23 -1.82
C THR A 78 -0.43 6.80 -1.16
N VAL A 79 -1.26 7.77 -0.79
CA VAL A 79 -2.62 7.55 -0.29
C VAL A 79 -3.61 8.40 -1.05
N TRP A 80 -4.88 8.00 -1.00
CA TRP A 80 -6.00 8.71 -1.60
C TRP A 80 -7.06 8.99 -0.55
N GLN A 81 -7.56 10.22 -0.54
CA GLN A 81 -8.67 10.66 0.29
C GLN A 81 -9.43 11.76 -0.44
N ASP A 82 -10.75 11.70 -0.48
CA ASP A 82 -11.63 12.69 -1.10
C ASP A 82 -11.25 13.00 -2.57
N GLY A 83 -10.83 11.96 -3.30
CA GLY A 83 -10.33 12.09 -4.68
C GLY A 83 -8.94 12.74 -4.83
N GLN A 84 -8.27 13.11 -3.74
CA GLN A 84 -6.94 13.70 -3.75
C GLN A 84 -5.85 12.64 -3.54
N ARG A 85 -4.84 12.61 -4.43
CA ARG A 85 -3.61 11.82 -4.27
C ARG A 85 -2.62 12.58 -3.39
N MET A 86 -2.08 11.93 -2.36
CA MET A 86 -1.12 12.51 -1.42
C MET A 86 0.04 11.57 -1.14
N ARG A 87 1.16 12.12 -0.66
CA ARG A 87 2.24 11.34 -0.05
C ARG A 87 2.22 11.55 1.46
N ILE A 88 2.41 10.45 2.20
CA ILE A 88 2.47 10.46 3.66
C ILE A 88 3.81 9.92 4.17
N ASP A 89 4.21 10.36 5.35
CA ASP A 89 5.33 9.75 6.09
C ASP A 89 4.90 8.49 6.87
N LYS A 90 5.85 7.80 7.50
CA LYS A 90 5.60 6.58 8.30
C LYS A 90 4.74 6.80 9.57
N LYS A 91 4.39 8.05 9.88
CA LYS A 91 3.47 8.42 10.97
C LYS A 91 2.08 8.78 10.44
N GLY A 92 1.87 8.74 9.12
CA GLY A 92 0.60 9.09 8.47
C GLY A 92 0.43 10.58 8.20
N ASN A 93 1.46 11.42 8.44
CA ASN A 93 1.35 12.84 8.15
C ASN A 93 1.42 13.07 6.64
N VAL A 94 0.50 13.85 6.10
CA VAL A 94 0.56 14.32 4.71
C VAL A 94 1.75 15.25 4.55
N VAL A 95 2.70 14.86 3.70
CA VAL A 95 3.91 15.64 3.39
C VAL A 95 3.86 16.28 2.01
N TYR A 96 2.97 15.79 1.14
CA TYR A 96 2.76 16.33 -0.20
C TYR A 96 1.34 16.02 -0.67
N GLN A 97 0.66 17.02 -1.21
CA GLN A 97 -0.57 16.85 -1.97
C GLN A 97 -0.24 17.00 -3.45
N TYR A 98 -0.74 16.09 -4.29
CA TYR A 98 -0.47 16.15 -5.71
C TYR A 98 -0.98 17.45 -6.32
N ASN A 99 -0.08 18.19 -6.96
CA ASN A 99 -0.40 19.33 -7.78
C ASN A 99 0.16 19.09 -9.19
N PRO A 100 -0.67 19.02 -10.25
CA PRO A 100 -0.20 18.82 -11.62
C PRO A 100 0.79 19.92 -12.07
N ASP A 101 0.69 21.14 -11.55
CA ASP A 101 1.57 22.24 -11.91
C ASP A 101 3.02 22.04 -11.44
N ASP A 102 3.23 21.15 -10.46
CA ASP A 102 4.56 20.81 -9.96
C ASP A 102 5.38 19.96 -10.94
N PHE A 103 4.76 19.34 -11.95
CA PHE A 103 5.42 18.42 -12.88
C PHE A 103 5.66 19.08 -14.24
N ASN A 104 6.78 18.73 -14.89
CA ASN A 104 7.00 19.08 -16.29
C ASN A 104 5.91 18.41 -17.14
N GLU A 105 5.52 19.02 -18.27
CA GLU A 105 4.42 18.52 -19.10
C GLU A 105 4.43 17.01 -19.22
N ILE A 106 3.27 16.43 -18.92
CA ILE A 106 2.99 15.00 -18.90
C ILE A 106 3.64 14.37 -20.13
N ARG A 107 4.70 13.55 -19.96
CA ARG A 107 4.95 12.51 -20.96
C ARG A 107 3.62 11.78 -21.07
N PRO A 108 2.97 11.70 -22.24
CA PRO A 108 1.80 10.85 -22.32
C PRO A 108 2.29 9.46 -21.93
N LYS A 109 1.83 8.93 -20.79
CA LYS A 109 1.71 7.48 -20.59
C LYS A 109 0.56 6.98 -21.52
N GLU A 110 0.44 7.52 -22.73
CA GLU A 110 -0.64 7.35 -23.70
C GLU A 110 -0.12 6.89 -25.07
N SER A 111 1.12 6.41 -25.17
CA SER A 111 1.45 5.40 -26.18
C SER A 111 1.19 3.97 -25.66
N ILE A 112 0.51 3.86 -24.52
CA ILE A 112 -0.01 2.60 -24.03
C ILE A 112 -1.28 2.33 -24.84
N ASN A 113 -1.14 1.46 -25.86
CA ASN A 113 -2.16 0.89 -26.73
C ASN A 113 -3.61 1.08 -26.23
N ALA A 114 -4.52 1.54 -27.09
CA ALA A 114 -5.95 1.66 -26.81
C ALA A 114 -6.57 0.44 -26.10
N SER A 115 -6.01 -0.77 -26.25
CA SER A 115 -6.38 -1.96 -25.48
C SER A 115 -6.17 -1.82 -23.97
N ILE A 116 -5.13 -1.12 -23.55
CA ILE A 116 -4.83 -0.84 -22.13
C ILE A 116 -5.66 0.35 -21.64
N LYS A 117 -5.89 1.38 -22.46
CA LYS A 117 -6.84 2.47 -22.11
C LYS A 117 -8.26 1.93 -21.91
N GLN A 118 -8.72 1.04 -22.79
CA GLN A 118 -9.97 0.31 -22.63
C GLN A 118 -9.95 -0.59 -21.38
N SER A 119 -8.79 -1.14 -21.01
CA SER A 119 -8.65 -1.85 -19.74
C SER A 119 -8.82 -0.88 -18.55
N TYR A 120 -8.18 0.29 -18.56
CA TYR A 120 -8.29 1.31 -17.50
C TYR A 120 -9.67 1.98 -17.40
N GLU A 121 -10.35 2.21 -18.52
CA GLU A 121 -11.70 2.80 -18.57
C GLU A 121 -12.77 1.76 -18.19
N LYS A 122 -12.64 0.50 -18.65
CA LYS A 122 -13.52 -0.60 -18.24
C LYS A 122 -13.32 -0.98 -16.77
N PHE A 123 -12.13 -0.78 -16.21
CA PHE A 123 -11.84 -0.89 -14.76
C PHE A 123 -12.53 0.21 -13.92
N GLN A 124 -12.84 1.36 -14.50
CA GLN A 124 -13.51 2.47 -13.79
C GLN A 124 -15.04 2.34 -13.77
N ASP A 125 -15.60 1.68 -14.79
CA ASP A 125 -17.05 1.57 -15.01
C ASP A 125 -17.68 0.32 -14.36
N ASP A 126 -16.91 -0.77 -14.20
CA ASP A 126 -17.42 -2.06 -13.72
C ASP A 126 -17.14 -2.31 -12.23
N GLN A 127 -17.86 -1.62 -11.33
CA GLN A 127 -18.29 -2.05 -9.97
C GLN A 127 -17.29 -2.76 -9.02
N THR A 128 -15.98 -2.82 -9.27
CA THR A 128 -15.01 -3.56 -8.45
C THR A 128 -13.78 -2.71 -8.13
N ARG A 129 -13.87 -2.04 -6.96
CA ARG A 129 -12.86 -1.18 -6.32
C ARG A 129 -11.53 -1.89 -6.01
N LEU A 130 -10.67 -2.15 -7.00
CA LEU A 130 -9.27 -2.57 -6.76
C LEU A 130 -8.33 -1.97 -7.81
N TRP A 131 -7.38 -1.12 -7.38
CA TRP A 131 -6.31 -0.57 -8.24
C TRP A 131 -4.97 -1.28 -7.98
N GLY A 132 -4.34 -1.77 -9.07
CA GLY A 132 -2.90 -1.81 -9.34
C GLY A 132 -1.92 -2.52 -8.38
N GLY A 133 -1.55 -3.76 -8.72
CA GLY A 133 -0.18 -4.30 -8.59
C GLY A 133 0.28 -4.84 -7.23
N ALA A 134 0.28 -6.18 -7.10
CA ALA A 134 1.01 -6.99 -6.09
C ALA A 134 0.74 -6.73 -4.59
N ARG A 135 -0.48 -7.12 -4.18
CA ARG A 135 -0.91 -7.90 -2.99
C ARG A 135 0.05 -8.10 -1.80
N TYR A 136 -0.10 -7.25 -0.78
CA TYR A 136 -0.20 -7.67 0.63
C TYR A 136 -1.15 -6.70 1.34
N SER A 137 -2.38 -7.10 1.61
CA SER A 137 -3.25 -6.36 2.54
C SER A 137 -3.87 -7.32 3.54
N TYR A 138 -3.76 -6.98 4.83
CA TYR A 138 -4.35 -7.75 5.92
C TYR A 138 -5.75 -7.20 6.23
N LYS A 139 -6.73 -8.10 6.32
CA LYS A 139 -8.12 -7.80 6.67
C LYS A 139 -8.46 -8.44 8.01
N ARG A 140 -8.76 -7.64 9.04
CA ARG A 140 -9.15 -8.16 10.37
C ARG A 140 -10.63 -8.57 10.35
N GLY A 141 -10.95 -9.75 10.90
CA GLY A 141 -12.34 -10.28 11.00
C GLY A 141 -12.67 -11.50 10.14
N VAL A 142 -11.70 -12.06 9.43
CA VAL A 142 -11.76 -13.38 8.81
C VAL A 142 -10.51 -14.14 9.26
N ASP A 143 -10.66 -15.32 9.87
CA ASP A 143 -9.56 -16.17 10.37
C ASP A 143 -8.70 -16.79 9.24
N SER A 144 -8.66 -16.14 8.08
CA SER A 144 -7.82 -16.49 6.97
C SER A 144 -7.03 -15.26 6.57
N CYS A 145 -5.71 -15.43 6.50
CA CYS A 145 -4.87 -14.56 5.68
C CYS A 145 -5.30 -14.80 4.23
N THR A 146 -6.40 -14.19 3.80
CA THR A 146 -6.93 -14.40 2.45
C THR A 146 -6.04 -13.62 1.50
N ILE A 147 -5.05 -14.32 0.96
CA ILE A 147 -4.33 -13.90 -0.22
C ILE A 147 -5.35 -13.96 -1.36
N GLN A 148 -6.08 -12.86 -1.58
CA GLN A 148 -7.03 -12.81 -2.68
C GLN A 148 -6.24 -12.65 -3.97
N TYR A 149 -6.09 -13.76 -4.70
CA TYR A 149 -5.68 -13.73 -6.09
C TYR A 149 -6.89 -13.43 -6.98
N SER A 150 -6.96 -12.24 -7.57
CA SER A 150 -7.54 -12.05 -8.91
C SER A 150 -6.55 -12.37 -10.02
#